data_AF-A0A956FY01-F1
#
_entry.id   AF-A0A956FY01-F1
#
_cell.length_a   1.000
_cell.length_b   1.000
_cell.length_c   1.000
_cell.angle_alpha   90.00
_cell.angle_beta   90.00
_cell.angle_gamma   90.00
#
_symmetry.space_group_name_H-M   'P 1'
#
loop_
_entity.id
_entity.type
_entity.pdbx_description
1 polymer ?
#
loop_
_entity_poly.entity_id
_entity_poly.type
_entity_poly.pdbx_seq_one_letter_code
_entity_poly.pdbx_strand_id
1 'polypeptide(L)'
;MAQFRSSRAVLSALLWAPLVLACAGDDEGRESASSGITGASGITGGSGITSASGGSGITSASATATSGDSDSDSDSGGSSGSTGDSGSASASASGGSMDDCSEDAECPPGEHCGELSGKCLGDGECIYNEDCDDGKTCDMGDCVIGGDCGAQAFNLTKLPPNVMIVLDRSGSMDGDVQGTDKNRWEVAKEAIFALVEQFNDDIRFGLVTYSACELLKECTAGEIVVPVIDKALNLITGFLADKGFFYLCNSGKPETSTGNTLQALVGEASLQDPARGNAVILITDGNENSECQGSTNGPKAAGDLFGQAIPVKTYAVGFSDKVIGSLAEVAAAGGTAVPYNASDPQSLQEALNSIAANVASCDFVLEGDPPDPDDIFVFFDDDPKGVPYDPVDGWTYDPDTQTIHFHGAACEALKSGQVADLDVVYGCPAPIPG
;
A
#
# COMPACT_ATOMS: atom_id res chain seq x y z
N MET A 1 4.13 -39.09 53.74
CA MET A 1 5.32 -39.17 52.87
C MET A 1 5.42 -37.83 52.16
N ALA A 2 6.11 -36.84 52.74
CA ALA A 2 7.54 -36.52 52.53
C ALA A 2 7.84 -36.22 51.06
N GLN A 3 8.51 -35.15 50.63
CA GLN A 3 9.15 -33.96 51.19
C GLN A 3 9.58 -33.19 49.93
N PHE A 4 9.52 -31.85 49.86
CA PHE A 4 10.52 -31.10 49.10
C PHE A 4 10.80 -29.74 49.75
N ARG A 5 12.03 -29.63 50.26
CA ARG A 5 12.73 -28.46 50.81
C ARG A 5 13.14 -27.53 49.67
N SER A 6 12.87 -26.22 49.75
CA SER A 6 13.70 -25.16 50.34
C SER A 6 14.88 -24.68 49.47
N SER A 7 14.71 -23.45 48.98
CA SER A 7 15.62 -22.29 49.06
C SER A 7 17.02 -22.37 48.44
N ARG A 8 17.30 -21.42 47.53
CA ARG A 8 18.25 -20.31 47.76
C ARG A 8 18.27 -19.33 46.57
N ALA A 9 17.79 -18.12 46.81
CA ALA A 9 18.12 -16.93 46.04
C ALA A 9 19.47 -16.39 46.51
N VAL A 10 20.33 -15.99 45.58
CA VAL A 10 21.55 -15.23 45.85
C VAL A 10 21.45 -13.95 45.02
N LEU A 11 21.13 -12.84 45.70
CA LEU A 11 21.38 -11.49 45.23
C LEU A 11 22.88 -11.20 45.36
N SER A 12 23.52 -10.75 44.29
CA SER A 12 24.79 -10.02 44.37
C SER A 12 24.66 -8.74 43.56
N ALA A 13 24.49 -7.63 44.28
CA ALA A 13 24.69 -6.28 43.79
C ALA A 13 26.19 -5.97 43.78
N LEU A 14 26.68 -5.40 42.68
CA LEU A 14 27.98 -4.74 42.61
C LEU A 14 27.77 -3.36 41.97
N LEU A 15 27.82 -2.34 42.83
CA LEU A 15 28.18 -0.98 42.44
C LEU A 15 29.57 -1.01 41.79
N TRP A 16 29.85 -0.07 40.88
CA TRP A 16 31.11 0.67 40.81
C TRP A 16 30.91 1.95 39.99
N ALA A 17 31.42 3.06 40.51
CA ALA A 17 31.33 4.42 39.98
C ALA A 17 32.37 4.68 38.88
N PRO A 18 32.12 5.61 37.94
CA PRO A 18 33.17 6.10 37.06
C PRO A 18 34.01 7.21 37.72
N LEU A 19 35.32 7.00 37.66
CA LEU A 19 36.38 7.93 38.06
C LEU A 19 36.51 9.02 36.97
N VAL A 20 36.36 10.28 37.36
CA VAL A 20 36.69 11.45 36.54
C VAL A 20 38.22 11.61 36.53
N LEU A 21 38.83 11.67 35.34
CA LEU A 21 40.19 12.16 35.18
C LEU A 21 40.24 13.22 34.08
N ALA A 22 40.44 14.45 34.50
CA ALA A 22 40.78 15.59 33.67
C ALA A 22 42.30 15.78 33.64
N CYS A 23 42.87 16.01 32.47
CA CYS A 23 44.16 16.68 32.30
C CYS A 23 44.05 17.70 31.15
N ALA A 24 44.12 18.99 31.51
CA ALA A 24 44.76 20.03 30.72
C ALA A 24 46.29 19.76 30.68
N GLY A 25 47.14 20.29 29.82
CA GLY A 25 47.10 21.31 28.76
C GLY A 25 48.54 21.45 28.20
N ASP A 26 48.77 22.53 27.46
CA ASP A 26 50.04 23.04 26.87
C ASP A 26 50.41 22.45 25.48
N ASP A 27 50.29 23.14 24.33
CA ASP A 27 50.70 24.49 23.85
C ASP A 27 52.14 24.51 23.27
N GLU A 28 52.38 25.42 22.31
CA GLU A 28 53.48 25.58 21.32
C GLU A 28 53.21 24.87 19.97
N GLY A 29 52.85 25.54 18.86
CA GLY A 29 53.48 26.71 18.20
C GLY A 29 54.54 26.20 17.21
N ARG A 30 54.71 26.59 15.93
CA ARG A 30 54.33 27.77 15.14
C ARG A 30 54.91 27.56 13.72
N GLU A 31 54.28 28.15 12.70
CA GLU A 31 54.87 28.75 11.49
C GLU A 31 55.52 27.83 10.41
N SER A 32 55.47 28.09 9.10
CA SER A 32 54.80 29.11 8.28
C SER A 32 55.08 28.81 6.80
N ALA A 33 54.24 29.40 5.94
CA ALA A 33 54.59 29.98 4.63
C ALA A 33 54.89 29.01 3.46
N SER A 34 54.61 29.32 2.20
CA SER A 34 53.91 30.43 1.52
C SER A 34 54.15 30.21 0.02
N SER A 35 53.26 30.81 -0.79
CA SER A 35 53.44 31.24 -2.18
C SER A 35 52.89 30.28 -3.24
N GLY A 36 51.99 30.67 -4.14
CA GLY A 36 51.32 31.95 -4.38
C GLY A 36 51.13 32.21 -5.89
N ILE A 37 50.13 33.08 -6.18
CA ILE A 37 50.00 33.99 -7.34
C ILE A 37 49.59 33.29 -8.68
N THR A 38 48.63 33.70 -9.54
CA THR A 38 48.03 34.98 -10.03
C THR A 38 46.56 34.71 -10.48
N GLY A 39 45.52 35.52 -10.19
CA GLY A 39 45.12 36.80 -10.85
C GLY A 39 44.36 36.56 -12.18
N ALA A 40 43.31 37.25 -12.64
CA ALA A 40 42.31 38.22 -12.18
C ALA A 40 41.38 38.54 -13.40
N SER A 41 40.12 38.90 -13.13
CA SER A 41 39.20 39.82 -13.87
C SER A 41 38.82 39.61 -15.36
N GLY A 42 37.52 39.81 -15.68
CA GLY A 42 37.11 40.28 -17.02
C GLY A 42 35.67 40.04 -17.53
N ILE A 43 34.76 40.90 -17.07
CA ILE A 43 33.37 41.23 -17.45
C ILE A 43 32.98 41.20 -18.97
N THR A 44 31.67 40.98 -19.21
CA THR A 44 30.75 41.52 -20.26
C THR A 44 30.34 40.64 -21.45
N GLY A 45 29.02 40.57 -21.68
CA GLY A 45 28.44 40.14 -22.96
C GLY A 45 27.01 39.61 -22.86
N GLY A 46 26.02 40.47 -22.60
CA GLY A 46 24.61 40.13 -22.81
C GLY A 46 24.16 40.40 -24.24
N SER A 47 23.25 39.59 -24.75
CA SER A 47 22.15 39.96 -25.66
C SER A 47 21.25 38.73 -25.87
N GLY A 48 19.95 38.94 -25.73
CA GLY A 48 18.94 37.88 -25.79
C GLY A 48 18.36 37.65 -27.18
N ILE A 49 17.07 37.31 -27.13
CA ILE A 49 16.01 37.16 -28.13
C ILE A 49 15.75 35.78 -28.77
N THR A 50 14.43 35.50 -28.77
CA THR A 50 13.60 34.63 -29.59
C THR A 50 13.39 33.16 -29.21
N SER A 51 12.24 32.96 -28.55
CA SER A 51 11.25 31.90 -28.80
C SER A 51 11.23 31.35 -30.23
N ALA A 52 11.21 30.02 -30.37
CA ALA A 52 10.60 29.33 -31.50
C ALA A 52 10.17 27.91 -31.08
N SER A 53 8.86 27.74 -30.99
CA SER A 53 8.14 26.48 -31.15
C SER A 53 8.48 25.84 -32.51
N GLY A 54 8.71 24.51 -32.52
CA GLY A 54 8.96 23.75 -33.75
C GLY A 54 8.53 22.30 -33.59
N GLY A 55 7.24 22.05 -33.84
CA GLY A 55 6.72 20.74 -34.21
C GLY A 55 6.67 20.59 -35.73
N SER A 56 6.86 19.36 -36.21
CA SER A 56 6.49 18.83 -37.53
C SER A 56 6.70 17.31 -37.42
N GLY A 57 5.68 16.46 -37.50
CA GLY A 57 4.78 16.17 -38.63
C GLY A 57 4.87 14.63 -38.84
N ILE A 58 3.99 13.87 -39.51
CA ILE A 58 3.08 14.15 -40.62
C ILE A 58 2.14 12.92 -40.83
N THR A 59 0.99 13.16 -41.49
CA THR A 59 0.10 12.27 -42.30
C THR A 59 -0.95 11.44 -41.53
N SER A 60 -2.24 11.41 -41.91
CA SER A 60 -2.91 11.51 -43.22
C SER A 60 -4.38 11.98 -43.02
N ALA A 61 -4.86 13.03 -43.71
CA ALA A 61 -5.51 13.04 -45.03
C ALA A 61 -7.06 13.06 -44.98
N SER A 62 -7.60 14.14 -45.55
CA SER A 62 -8.99 14.60 -45.62
C SER A 62 -9.84 13.88 -46.67
N ALA A 63 -11.17 14.00 -46.53
CA ALA A 63 -12.05 14.35 -47.65
C ALA A 63 -13.33 15.04 -47.14
N THR A 64 -13.57 16.25 -47.64
CA THR A 64 -14.75 17.10 -47.47
C THR A 64 -15.40 17.27 -48.83
N ALA A 65 -16.74 17.30 -48.90
CA ALA A 65 -17.59 18.00 -49.89
C ALA A 65 -19.05 17.54 -49.69
N THR A 66 -20.12 18.31 -49.79
CA THR A 66 -20.39 19.71 -50.19
C THR A 66 -21.87 19.99 -49.89
N SER A 67 -22.18 21.25 -49.64
CA SER A 67 -23.51 21.87 -49.50
C SER A 67 -24.26 22.06 -50.84
N GLY A 68 -25.60 22.18 -50.81
CA GLY A 68 -26.39 22.84 -51.88
C GLY A 68 -27.87 22.45 -52.01
N ASP A 69 -28.74 23.28 -51.40
CA ASP A 69 -30.03 23.87 -51.84
C ASP A 69 -31.16 23.13 -52.63
N SER A 70 -32.38 23.60 -52.30
CA SER A 70 -33.58 23.86 -53.12
C SER A 70 -34.79 22.90 -53.11
N ASP A 71 -35.82 23.39 -52.41
CA ASP A 71 -37.18 23.72 -52.89
C ASP A 71 -38.26 22.67 -53.22
N SER A 72 -39.46 23.02 -52.73
CA SER A 72 -40.81 22.90 -53.33
C SER A 72 -41.67 21.63 -53.14
N ASP A 73 -42.72 21.82 -52.32
CA ASP A 73 -44.15 21.74 -52.64
C ASP A 73 -45.01 20.46 -52.42
N SER A 74 -46.03 20.70 -51.57
CA SER A 74 -47.47 20.33 -51.68
C SER A 74 -47.90 18.86 -51.55
N ASP A 75 -48.73 18.53 -50.54
CA ASP A 75 -50.19 18.75 -50.60
C ASP A 75 -50.96 18.31 -49.33
N SER A 76 -51.65 19.28 -48.73
CA SER A 76 -53.11 19.37 -48.50
C SER A 76 -53.98 18.16 -48.05
N GLY A 77 -54.66 18.36 -46.91
CA GLY A 77 -56.03 17.85 -46.62
C GLY A 77 -56.18 17.40 -45.15
N GLY A 78 -56.96 17.99 -44.25
CA GLY A 78 -58.03 18.98 -44.32
C GLY A 78 -59.35 18.43 -43.74
N SER A 79 -59.69 18.77 -42.49
CA SER A 79 -61.05 19.06 -41.94
C SER A 79 -61.06 18.89 -40.40
N SER A 80 -61.20 19.94 -39.58
CA SER A 80 -62.46 20.62 -39.14
C SER A 80 -63.30 19.73 -38.18
N GLY A 81 -63.71 20.13 -36.97
CA GLY A 81 -63.61 21.37 -36.19
C GLY A 81 -64.61 21.33 -35.00
N SER A 82 -64.36 22.17 -33.98
CA SER A 82 -65.34 22.74 -33.01
C SER A 82 -66.02 21.77 -32.01
N THR A 83 -66.30 22.06 -30.73
CA THR A 83 -66.42 23.26 -29.88
C THR A 83 -66.40 22.79 -28.41
N GLY A 84 -65.94 23.62 -27.48
CA GLY A 84 -65.73 23.24 -26.08
C GLY A 84 -66.99 23.18 -25.20
N ASP A 85 -66.78 22.82 -23.93
CA ASP A 85 -67.49 23.41 -22.79
C ASP A 85 -66.69 23.18 -21.50
N SER A 86 -66.66 24.20 -20.66
CA SER A 86 -66.11 24.17 -19.30
C SER A 86 -67.27 23.86 -18.34
N GLY A 87 -67.16 22.79 -17.57
CA GLY A 87 -68.17 22.44 -16.57
C GLY A 87 -67.55 21.85 -15.31
N SER A 88 -67.17 22.70 -14.36
CA SER A 88 -66.99 22.28 -12.97
C SER A 88 -68.35 21.98 -12.34
N ALA A 89 -68.53 20.77 -11.82
CA ALA A 89 -69.53 20.50 -10.80
C ALA A 89 -69.00 19.42 -9.84
N SER A 90 -68.76 19.85 -8.60
CA SER A 90 -68.55 18.98 -7.45
C SER A 90 -69.89 18.51 -6.89
N ALA A 91 -70.02 17.22 -6.56
CA ALA A 91 -70.97 16.73 -5.55
C ALA A 91 -70.64 15.30 -5.06
N SER A 92 -69.99 15.24 -3.90
CA SER A 92 -70.11 14.28 -2.79
C SER A 92 -70.61 12.83 -2.99
N ALA A 93 -69.67 11.92 -2.70
CA ALA A 93 -69.70 10.89 -1.65
C ALA A 93 -70.74 9.76 -1.73
N SER A 94 -70.23 8.55 -1.98
CA SER A 94 -70.74 7.29 -1.43
C SER A 94 -69.52 6.44 -1.10
N GLY A 95 -69.37 6.08 0.18
CA GLY A 95 -68.20 5.36 0.68
C GLY A 95 -68.09 3.94 0.14
N GLY A 96 -66.90 3.65 -0.38
CA GLY A 96 -66.33 2.35 -0.72
C GLY A 96 -64.87 2.66 -1.08
N SER A 97 -63.92 1.91 -0.52
CA SER A 97 -62.49 2.11 -0.82
C SER A 97 -62.28 2.15 -2.33
N MET A 98 -61.71 3.26 -2.81
CA MET A 98 -61.46 3.51 -4.24
C MET A 98 -60.08 2.98 -4.62
N ASP A 99 -59.93 1.68 -4.48
CA ASP A 99 -58.81 0.95 -5.03
C ASP A 99 -59.14 0.75 -6.52
N ASP A 100 -58.30 1.27 -7.42
CA ASP A 100 -58.51 1.21 -8.88
C ASP A 100 -58.14 -0.17 -9.46
N CYS A 101 -57.40 -0.98 -8.71
CA CYS A 101 -57.05 -2.37 -9.04
C CYS A 101 -56.93 -3.21 -7.75
N SER A 102 -57.12 -4.52 -7.86
CA SER A 102 -56.84 -5.51 -6.81
C SER A 102 -55.85 -6.59 -7.23
N GLU A 103 -55.54 -6.69 -8.52
CA GLU A 103 -54.53 -7.60 -9.09
C GLU A 103 -53.95 -7.00 -10.38
N ASP A 104 -52.72 -7.37 -10.74
CA ASP A 104 -52.00 -6.82 -11.92
C ASP A 104 -52.76 -6.98 -13.24
N ALA A 105 -53.62 -7.99 -13.34
CA ALA A 105 -54.42 -8.25 -14.52
C ALA A 105 -55.46 -7.16 -14.82
N GLU A 106 -55.79 -6.32 -13.83
CA GLU A 106 -56.72 -5.19 -13.96
C GLU A 106 -56.03 -3.92 -14.48
N CYS A 107 -54.70 -3.92 -14.57
CA CYS A 107 -53.91 -2.78 -15.01
C CYS A 107 -53.58 -2.81 -16.52
N PRO A 108 -53.42 -1.62 -17.14
CA PRO A 108 -52.90 -1.49 -18.50
C PRO A 108 -51.54 -2.18 -18.70
N PRO A 109 -51.19 -2.59 -19.94
CA PRO A 109 -49.89 -3.21 -20.22
C PRO A 109 -48.72 -2.28 -19.86
N GLY A 110 -47.80 -2.77 -19.02
CA GLY A 110 -46.64 -2.01 -18.52
C GLY A 110 -46.86 -1.34 -17.16
N GLU A 111 -47.98 -1.64 -16.50
CA GLU A 111 -48.28 -1.22 -15.13
C GLU A 111 -48.57 -2.45 -14.26
N HIS A 112 -48.35 -2.33 -12.94
CA HIS A 112 -48.67 -3.33 -11.93
C HIS A 112 -49.58 -2.73 -10.86
N CYS A 113 -50.31 -3.55 -10.12
CA CYS A 113 -51.17 -3.06 -9.05
C CYS A 113 -50.34 -2.90 -7.78
N GLY A 114 -50.21 -1.66 -7.28
CA GLY A 114 -49.52 -1.40 -6.02
C GLY A 114 -50.21 -2.11 -4.86
N GLU A 115 -49.47 -2.94 -4.12
CA GLU A 115 -50.02 -3.84 -3.10
C GLU A 115 -50.76 -3.09 -1.98
N LEU A 116 -50.36 -1.86 -1.67
CA LEU A 116 -50.97 -1.05 -0.62
C LEU A 116 -51.80 0.11 -1.15
N SER A 117 -51.37 0.72 -2.25
CA SER A 117 -52.09 1.84 -2.87
C SER A 117 -53.34 1.42 -3.63
N GLY A 118 -53.40 0.18 -4.11
CA GLY A 118 -54.49 -0.30 -4.96
C GLY A 118 -54.62 0.50 -6.25
N LYS A 119 -53.52 1.08 -6.75
CA LYS A 119 -53.45 1.85 -7.99
C LYS A 119 -52.57 1.15 -9.01
N CYS A 120 -52.87 1.32 -10.29
CA CYS A 120 -51.97 0.89 -11.35
C CYS A 120 -50.79 1.86 -11.43
N LEU A 121 -49.58 1.32 -11.23
CA LEU A 121 -48.33 2.05 -11.18
C LEU A 121 -47.43 1.58 -12.34
N GLY A 122 -46.75 2.52 -13.00
CA GLY A 122 -45.77 2.18 -14.02
C GLY A 122 -44.59 1.37 -13.48
N ASP A 123 -43.81 0.77 -14.38
CA ASP A 123 -42.57 0.07 -14.02
C ASP A 123 -41.63 1.00 -13.23
N GLY A 124 -41.49 0.74 -11.92
CA GLY A 124 -40.65 1.50 -11.01
C GLY A 124 -41.31 2.73 -10.38
N GLU A 125 -42.62 2.94 -10.54
CA GLU A 125 -43.38 3.99 -9.84
C GLU A 125 -44.01 3.46 -8.54
N CYS A 126 -44.30 4.36 -7.60
CA CYS A 126 -44.89 4.03 -6.30
C CYS A 126 -45.69 5.18 -5.69
N ILE A 127 -46.52 4.85 -4.70
CA ILE A 127 -47.18 5.85 -3.83
C ILE A 127 -46.77 5.62 -2.37
N TYR A 128 -46.65 4.36 -1.96
CA TYR A 128 -46.18 3.92 -0.65
C TYR A 128 -44.98 2.99 -0.79
N ASN A 129 -44.22 2.80 0.29
CA ASN A 129 -43.04 1.93 0.29
C ASN A 129 -43.42 0.48 -0.02
N GLU A 130 -44.58 0.05 0.45
CA GLU A 130 -45.14 -1.29 0.25
C GLU A 130 -45.63 -1.53 -1.19
N ASP A 131 -45.65 -0.50 -2.04
CA ASP A 131 -45.89 -0.68 -3.48
C ASP A 131 -44.62 -1.09 -4.23
N CYS A 132 -43.45 -1.07 -3.58
CA CYS A 132 -42.18 -1.43 -4.20
C CYS A 132 -41.76 -2.86 -3.86
N ASP A 133 -41.01 -3.50 -4.78
CA ASP A 133 -40.34 -4.78 -4.51
C ASP A 133 -39.49 -4.72 -3.23
N ASP A 134 -39.30 -5.87 -2.60
CA ASP A 134 -38.43 -6.03 -1.43
C ASP A 134 -37.08 -5.30 -1.61
N GLY A 135 -36.76 -4.41 -0.67
CA GLY A 135 -35.50 -3.64 -0.66
C GLY A 135 -35.54 -2.27 -1.35
N LYS A 136 -36.71 -1.81 -1.78
CA LYS A 136 -36.93 -0.46 -2.32
C LYS A 136 -37.88 0.35 -1.43
N THR A 137 -37.76 1.67 -1.46
CA THR A 137 -38.73 2.59 -0.85
C THR A 137 -39.25 3.55 -1.89
N CYS A 138 -40.42 4.10 -1.61
CA CYS A 138 -41.00 5.11 -2.44
C CYS A 138 -40.42 6.50 -2.14
N ASP A 139 -39.64 7.04 -3.05
CA ASP A 139 -39.16 8.42 -3.00
C ASP A 139 -39.69 9.22 -4.19
N MET A 140 -40.39 10.32 -3.90
CA MET A 140 -40.97 11.23 -4.89
C MET A 140 -41.80 10.56 -6.02
N GLY A 141 -42.35 9.36 -5.78
CA GLY A 141 -43.17 8.63 -6.74
C GLY A 141 -42.43 7.56 -7.54
N ASP A 142 -41.14 7.38 -7.29
CA ASP A 142 -40.30 6.34 -7.89
C ASP A 142 -39.83 5.35 -6.80
N CYS A 143 -39.87 4.06 -7.11
CA CYS A 143 -39.26 3.01 -6.31
C CYS A 143 -37.75 3.11 -6.43
N VAL A 144 -37.15 3.86 -5.51
CA VAL A 144 -35.71 3.95 -5.38
C VAL A 144 -35.21 2.86 -4.44
N ILE A 145 -34.00 2.38 -4.69
CA ILE A 145 -33.28 1.59 -3.70
C ILE A 145 -33.08 2.50 -2.49
N GLY A 146 -33.64 2.15 -1.34
CA GLY A 146 -33.73 3.06 -0.21
C GLY A 146 -34.62 2.51 0.89
N GLY A 147 -34.42 3.00 2.09
CA GLY A 147 -35.00 2.51 3.34
C GLY A 147 -33.91 2.43 4.39
N ASP A 148 -34.18 2.90 5.60
CA ASP A 148 -33.30 2.76 6.77
C ASP A 148 -33.17 1.27 7.18
N CYS A 149 -32.71 0.39 6.29
CA CYS A 149 -32.04 -0.82 6.72
C CYS A 149 -30.76 -0.37 7.41
N GLY A 150 -30.40 -1.00 8.52
CA GLY A 150 -29.38 -0.52 9.46
C GLY A 150 -27.95 -0.58 8.91
N ALA A 151 -27.68 0.12 7.82
CA ALA A 151 -26.38 0.35 7.24
C ALA A 151 -25.53 1.05 8.31
N GLN A 152 -24.70 0.26 8.94
CA GLN A 152 -23.60 0.77 9.72
C GLN A 152 -22.39 0.74 8.80
N ALA A 153 -21.98 1.91 8.30
CA ALA A 153 -20.70 2.07 7.65
C ALA A 153 -19.62 1.93 8.74
N PHE A 154 -18.67 1.03 8.53
CA PHE A 154 -17.51 0.89 9.42
C PHE A 154 -16.33 1.62 8.82
N ASN A 155 -15.61 2.36 9.66
CA ASN A 155 -14.27 2.78 9.28
C ASN A 155 -13.40 1.53 9.26
N LEU A 156 -12.82 1.24 8.11
CA LEU A 156 -11.81 0.21 8.01
C LEU A 156 -10.47 0.75 8.47
N THR A 157 -9.81 0.00 9.35
CA THR A 157 -8.41 0.26 9.64
C THR A 157 -7.55 -0.68 8.81
N LYS A 158 -6.79 -0.12 7.86
CA LYS A 158 -5.74 -0.86 7.15
C LYS A 158 -4.79 -1.45 8.17
N LEU A 159 -4.33 -2.68 7.94
CA LEU A 159 -3.38 -3.35 8.81
C LEU A 159 -1.98 -3.40 8.17
N PRO A 160 -1.10 -2.40 8.43
CA PRO A 160 0.24 -2.35 7.85
C PRO A 160 1.07 -3.63 8.12
N PRO A 161 1.77 -4.18 7.13
CA PRO A 161 2.72 -5.26 7.34
C PRO A 161 3.97 -4.77 8.11
N ASN A 162 4.69 -5.70 8.71
CA ASN A 162 6.00 -5.48 9.34
C ASN A 162 7.12 -5.78 8.35
N VAL A 163 7.99 -4.80 8.10
CA VAL A 163 9.14 -4.93 7.20
C VAL A 163 10.42 -4.56 7.92
N MET A 164 11.36 -5.50 8.02
CA MET A 164 12.71 -5.24 8.49
C MET A 164 13.65 -5.02 7.30
N ILE A 165 14.20 -3.81 7.18
CA ILE A 165 15.25 -3.52 6.21
C ILE A 165 16.57 -4.04 6.77
N VAL A 166 17.25 -4.93 6.05
CA VAL A 166 18.53 -5.52 6.43
C VAL A 166 19.59 -4.98 5.47
N LEU A 167 20.30 -3.95 5.93
CA LEU A 167 21.26 -3.20 5.13
C LEU A 167 22.70 -3.66 5.40
N ASP A 168 23.35 -4.10 4.33
CA ASP A 168 24.78 -4.38 4.32
C ASP A 168 25.58 -3.08 4.48
N ARG A 169 26.56 -3.12 5.38
CA ARG A 169 27.54 -2.06 5.62
C ARG A 169 28.97 -2.58 5.55
N SER A 170 29.21 -3.73 4.92
CA SER A 170 30.55 -4.25 4.66
C SER A 170 31.37 -3.26 3.81
N GLY A 171 32.70 -3.38 3.87
CA GLY A 171 33.60 -2.46 3.16
C GLY A 171 33.41 -2.43 1.64
N SER A 172 32.81 -3.46 1.03
CA SER A 172 32.50 -3.45 -0.41
C SER A 172 31.46 -2.40 -0.79
N MET A 173 30.58 -2.01 0.15
CA MET A 173 29.56 -0.97 -0.04
C MET A 173 30.14 0.44 -0.29
N ASP A 174 31.45 0.62 -0.09
CA ASP A 174 32.17 1.82 -0.51
C ASP A 174 32.49 1.85 -2.02
N GLY A 175 32.20 0.76 -2.73
CA GLY A 175 32.41 0.71 -4.17
C GLY A 175 31.54 1.73 -4.90
N ASP A 176 32.12 2.34 -5.94
CA ASP A 176 31.42 3.27 -6.82
C ASP A 176 30.22 2.61 -7.52
N VAL A 177 29.17 3.41 -7.71
CA VAL A 177 28.02 3.07 -8.56
C VAL A 177 28.22 3.68 -9.94
N GLN A 178 28.00 2.90 -10.99
CA GLN A 178 28.25 3.37 -12.35
C GLN A 178 27.28 4.50 -12.72
N GLY A 179 27.81 5.58 -13.31
CA GLY A 179 27.01 6.72 -13.75
C GLY A 179 26.65 7.71 -12.65
N THR A 180 27.18 7.54 -11.43
CA THR A 180 27.02 8.49 -10.32
C THR A 180 28.37 8.87 -9.72
N ASP A 181 28.38 9.88 -8.85
CA ASP A 181 29.50 10.27 -8.00
C ASP A 181 29.37 9.70 -6.57
N LYS A 182 28.54 8.66 -6.40
CA LYS A 182 28.17 8.08 -5.10
C LYS A 182 28.64 6.63 -4.98
N ASN A 183 28.88 6.21 -3.74
CA ASN A 183 29.09 4.80 -3.44
C ASN A 183 27.76 4.05 -3.20
N ARG A 184 27.82 2.71 -3.18
CA ARG A 184 26.62 1.86 -2.99
C ARG A 184 25.92 2.13 -1.66
N TRP A 185 26.68 2.46 -0.60
CA TRP A 185 26.12 2.85 0.70
C TRP A 185 25.26 4.10 0.62
N GLU A 186 25.74 5.14 -0.05
CA GLU A 186 24.99 6.39 -0.24
C GLU A 186 23.74 6.16 -1.08
N VAL A 187 23.85 5.40 -2.16
CA VAL A 187 22.69 5.04 -3.00
C VAL A 187 21.67 4.20 -2.22
N ALA A 188 22.12 3.23 -1.41
CA ALA A 188 21.25 2.44 -0.56
C ALA A 188 20.48 3.30 0.45
N LYS A 189 21.19 4.23 1.12
CA LYS A 189 20.57 5.16 2.08
C LYS A 189 19.48 6.01 1.42
N GLU A 190 19.79 6.61 0.27
CA GLU A 190 18.84 7.48 -0.42
C GLU A 190 17.59 6.73 -0.88
N ALA A 191 17.75 5.51 -1.39
CA ALA A 191 16.62 4.70 -1.78
C ALA A 191 15.79 4.24 -0.57
N ILE A 192 16.43 3.92 0.57
CA ILE A 192 15.72 3.66 1.83
C ILE A 192 14.96 4.91 2.30
N PHE A 193 15.52 6.11 2.15
CA PHE A 193 14.83 7.34 2.54
C PHE A 193 13.57 7.54 1.72
N ALA A 194 13.66 7.41 0.40
CA ALA A 194 12.51 7.52 -0.49
C ALA A 194 11.48 6.40 -0.25
N LEU A 195 11.92 5.16 -0.04
CA LEU A 195 11.03 4.03 0.30
C LEU A 195 10.23 4.31 1.57
N VAL A 196 10.93 4.66 2.67
CA VAL A 196 10.26 4.87 3.96
C VAL A 196 9.45 6.16 3.94
N GLU A 197 9.83 7.18 3.18
CA GLU A 197 9.02 8.39 3.00
C GLU A 197 7.72 8.08 2.25
N GLN A 198 7.80 7.31 1.16
CA GLN A 198 6.66 6.96 0.33
C GLN A 198 5.66 6.04 1.05
N PHE A 199 6.15 5.03 1.76
CA PHE A 199 5.31 3.97 2.35
C PHE A 199 5.18 4.06 3.87
N ASN A 200 5.56 5.19 4.49
CA ASN A 200 5.56 5.38 5.95
C ASN A 200 4.20 5.09 6.60
N ASP A 201 3.14 5.30 5.82
CA ASP A 201 1.76 5.18 6.26
C ASP A 201 1.19 3.79 6.03
N ASP A 202 1.76 3.05 5.08
CA ASP A 202 1.28 1.76 4.63
C ASP A 202 2.04 0.59 5.22
N ILE A 203 3.28 0.82 5.68
CA ILE A 203 4.21 -0.22 6.13
C ILE A 203 4.88 0.20 7.44
N ARG A 204 4.99 -0.75 8.37
CA ARG A 204 5.81 -0.61 9.57
C ARG A 204 7.22 -1.01 9.25
N PHE A 205 8.17 -0.09 9.40
CA PHE A 205 9.56 -0.36 9.06
C PHE A 205 10.43 -0.52 10.32
N GLY A 206 11.37 -1.46 10.24
CA GLY A 206 12.54 -1.55 11.10
C GLY A 206 13.82 -1.50 10.26
N LEU A 207 14.96 -1.32 10.93
CA LEU A 207 16.27 -1.30 10.30
C LEU A 207 17.27 -2.15 11.09
N VAL A 208 17.93 -3.04 10.36
CA VAL A 208 19.13 -3.78 10.75
C VAL A 208 20.29 -3.30 9.89
N THR A 209 21.45 -3.11 10.50
CA THR A 209 22.70 -2.92 9.74
C THR A 209 23.70 -4.01 10.10
N TYR A 210 24.38 -4.58 9.10
CA TYR A 210 25.33 -5.68 9.30
C TYR A 210 26.57 -5.55 8.43
N SER A 211 27.74 -6.07 8.82
CA SER A 211 28.07 -6.77 10.08
C SER A 211 28.18 -5.81 11.28
N ALA A 212 28.03 -6.34 12.51
CA ALA A 212 28.24 -5.57 13.75
C ALA A 212 29.67 -5.00 13.87
N CYS A 213 30.65 -5.53 13.11
CA CYS A 213 32.02 -5.02 13.03
C CYS A 213 32.73 -5.01 14.39
N GLU A 214 32.61 -6.11 15.15
CA GLU A 214 33.27 -6.24 16.43
C GLU A 214 34.79 -6.44 16.25
N LEU A 215 35.62 -5.65 16.95
CA LEU A 215 37.09 -5.59 16.80
C LEU A 215 37.84 -6.95 16.88
N LEU A 216 37.21 -8.00 17.41
CA LEU A 216 37.82 -9.32 17.61
C LEU A 216 36.96 -10.48 17.10
N LYS A 217 35.83 -10.20 16.42
CA LYS A 217 34.96 -11.25 15.89
C LYS A 217 34.64 -10.97 14.43
N GLU A 218 34.94 -11.95 13.60
CA GLU A 218 34.58 -11.95 12.19
C GLU A 218 33.16 -12.51 12.03
N CYS A 219 32.52 -12.20 10.90
CA CYS A 219 31.22 -12.76 10.56
C CYS A 219 30.11 -12.52 11.59
N THR A 220 30.20 -11.42 12.36
CA THR A 220 29.17 -11.08 13.34
C THR A 220 27.84 -10.79 12.68
N ALA A 221 26.74 -11.27 13.26
CA ALA A 221 25.40 -10.90 12.82
C ALA A 221 25.20 -9.38 12.94
N GLY A 222 24.29 -8.83 12.13
CA GLY A 222 23.84 -7.46 12.27
C GLY A 222 23.09 -7.19 13.57
N GLU A 223 22.89 -5.91 13.83
CA GLU A 223 22.09 -5.43 14.96
C GLU A 223 20.86 -4.68 14.45
N ILE A 224 19.73 -4.88 15.14
CA ILE A 224 18.53 -4.05 14.97
C ILE A 224 18.85 -2.68 15.55
N VAL A 225 18.99 -1.68 14.67
CA VAL A 225 19.28 -0.29 15.03
C VAL A 225 18.01 0.55 15.13
N VAL A 226 16.94 0.12 14.47
CA VAL A 226 15.58 0.66 14.62
C VAL A 226 14.61 -0.52 14.70
N PRO A 227 13.85 -0.69 15.79
CA PRO A 227 12.83 -1.73 15.85
C PRO A 227 11.70 -1.47 14.84
N VAL A 228 10.95 -2.50 14.47
CA VAL A 228 9.77 -2.32 13.59
C VAL A 228 8.71 -1.51 14.32
N ILE A 229 8.38 -0.33 13.77
CA ILE A 229 7.38 0.57 14.33
C ILE A 229 6.54 1.24 13.23
N ASP A 230 5.39 1.78 13.62
CA ASP A 230 4.61 2.67 12.76
C ASP A 230 5.36 3.99 12.55
N LYS A 231 5.26 4.57 11.35
CA LYS A 231 5.83 5.87 11.00
C LYS A 231 7.35 6.00 11.28
N ALA A 232 8.14 4.99 10.91
CA ALA A 232 9.56 4.90 11.23
C ALA A 232 10.48 5.93 10.53
N LEU A 233 9.97 6.74 9.60
CA LEU A 233 10.72 7.70 8.77
C LEU A 233 11.80 8.47 9.55
N ASN A 234 11.43 9.18 10.62
CA ASN A 234 12.36 10.03 11.35
C ASN A 234 13.47 9.24 12.08
N LEU A 235 13.18 8.01 12.55
CA LEU A 235 14.18 7.19 13.23
C LEU A 235 15.18 6.59 12.23
N ILE A 236 14.67 6.07 11.11
CA ILE A 236 15.51 5.46 10.07
C ILE A 236 16.37 6.52 9.40
N THR A 237 15.77 7.63 8.95
CA THR A 237 16.50 8.73 8.30
C THR A 237 17.47 9.38 9.26
N GLY A 238 17.05 9.65 10.51
CA GLY A 238 17.92 10.20 11.55
C GLY A 238 19.11 9.30 11.87
N PHE A 239 18.91 7.99 11.98
CA PHE A 239 20.00 7.05 12.25
C PHE A 239 21.03 7.03 11.11
N LEU A 240 20.56 6.95 9.86
CA LEU A 240 21.42 6.79 8.69
C LEU A 240 22.04 8.10 8.21
N ALA A 241 21.40 9.26 8.40
CA ALA A 241 21.88 10.56 7.95
C ALA A 241 23.31 10.87 8.46
N ASP A 242 23.56 10.58 9.74
CA ASP A 242 24.85 10.82 10.39
C ASP A 242 25.93 9.76 10.06
N LYS A 243 25.59 8.74 9.24
CA LYS A 243 26.52 7.67 8.86
C LYS A 243 27.13 7.93 7.49
N GLY A 244 28.42 8.27 7.48
CA GLY A 244 29.26 8.30 6.28
C GLY A 244 30.15 7.06 6.16
N PHE A 245 31.19 7.16 5.34
CA PHE A 245 32.14 6.07 5.06
C PHE A 245 32.73 5.39 6.31
N PHE A 246 33.00 6.14 7.39
CA PHE A 246 33.53 5.57 8.64
C PHE A 246 32.57 4.61 9.36
N TYR A 247 31.30 4.60 8.98
CA TYR A 247 30.34 3.62 9.46
C TYR A 247 30.43 2.30 8.70
N LEU A 248 31.07 2.24 7.53
CA LEU A 248 31.27 0.96 6.86
C LEU A 248 32.28 0.11 7.63
N CYS A 249 31.99 -1.19 7.71
CA CYS A 249 32.89 -2.15 8.30
C CYS A 249 34.00 -2.51 7.32
N ASN A 250 35.09 -1.74 7.37
CA ASN A 250 36.29 -1.96 6.57
C ASN A 250 37.45 -2.46 7.45
N SER A 251 37.20 -3.52 8.21
CA SER A 251 38.19 -4.16 9.09
C SER A 251 39.28 -4.94 8.32
N GLY A 252 39.09 -5.15 7.01
CA GLY A 252 39.90 -6.05 6.19
C GLY A 252 39.62 -7.54 6.46
N LYS A 253 38.53 -7.85 7.18
CA LYS A 253 38.06 -9.21 7.48
C LYS A 253 36.84 -9.57 6.63
N PRO A 254 36.41 -10.85 6.62
CA PRO A 254 35.10 -11.22 6.09
C PRO A 254 33.99 -10.64 6.97
N GLU A 255 33.16 -9.76 6.38
CA GLU A 255 32.14 -8.97 7.09
C GLU A 255 30.75 -9.09 6.45
N THR A 256 30.64 -9.64 5.24
CA THR A 256 29.35 -9.90 4.61
C THR A 256 28.80 -11.21 5.19
N SER A 257 28.13 -11.10 6.35
CA SER A 257 27.60 -12.21 7.17
C SER A 257 26.07 -12.35 7.03
N THR A 258 25.58 -12.36 5.79
CA THR A 258 24.14 -12.36 5.46
C THR A 258 23.38 -13.47 6.16
N GLY A 259 23.88 -14.71 6.14
CA GLY A 259 23.25 -15.85 6.79
C GLY A 259 23.16 -15.69 8.30
N ASN A 260 24.25 -15.24 8.94
CA ASN A 260 24.25 -15.00 10.39
C ASN A 260 23.27 -13.90 10.80
N THR A 261 23.16 -12.85 9.98
CA THR A 261 22.23 -11.74 10.21
C THR A 261 20.77 -12.17 10.06
N LEU A 262 20.43 -12.86 8.97
CA LEU A 262 19.08 -13.39 8.77
C LEU A 262 18.71 -14.42 9.85
N GLN A 263 19.66 -15.27 10.25
CA GLN A 263 19.45 -16.26 11.31
C GLN A 263 19.16 -15.61 12.66
N ALA A 264 19.79 -14.47 12.95
CA ALA A 264 19.54 -13.72 14.18
C ALA A 264 18.13 -13.11 14.25
N LEU A 265 17.46 -12.95 13.11
CA LEU A 265 16.07 -12.49 13.03
C LEU A 265 15.04 -13.62 13.18
N VAL A 266 15.46 -14.88 13.19
CA VAL A 266 14.55 -16.00 13.45
C VAL A 266 14.05 -15.93 14.89
N GLY A 267 12.73 -15.86 15.05
CA GLY A 267 12.05 -15.66 16.34
C GLY A 267 12.05 -14.23 16.85
N GLU A 268 12.52 -13.25 16.06
CA GLU A 268 12.48 -11.84 16.43
C GLU A 268 11.03 -11.38 16.64
N ALA A 269 10.72 -10.89 17.83
CA ALA A 269 9.34 -10.59 18.24
C ALA A 269 8.65 -9.58 17.32
N SER A 270 9.41 -8.61 16.80
CA SER A 270 8.90 -7.61 15.87
C SER A 270 8.53 -8.14 14.47
N LEU A 271 8.90 -9.39 14.15
CA LEU A 271 8.58 -10.09 12.91
C LEU A 271 7.71 -11.34 13.15
N GLN A 272 7.09 -11.45 14.33
CA GLN A 272 6.27 -12.59 14.74
C GLN A 272 4.87 -12.12 15.18
N ASP A 273 4.35 -11.08 14.54
CA ASP A 273 2.96 -10.65 14.70
C ASP A 273 2.08 -11.45 13.73
N PRO A 274 1.21 -12.36 14.22
CA PRO A 274 0.37 -13.19 13.35
C PRO A 274 -0.74 -12.40 12.67
N ALA A 275 -1.06 -11.19 13.13
CA ALA A 275 -2.07 -10.34 12.50
C ALA A 275 -1.52 -9.63 11.25
N ARG A 276 -0.20 -9.63 11.03
CA ARG A 276 0.43 -8.84 9.95
C ARG A 276 1.23 -9.72 9.03
N GLY A 277 1.32 -9.32 7.75
CA GLY A 277 2.39 -9.80 6.89
C GLY A 277 3.76 -9.42 7.46
N ASN A 278 4.70 -10.35 7.51
CA ASN A 278 6.07 -10.10 7.99
C ASN A 278 7.07 -10.33 6.86
N ALA A 279 7.97 -9.39 6.63
CA ALA A 279 8.98 -9.48 5.59
C ALA A 279 10.33 -8.86 5.98
N VAL A 280 11.37 -9.29 5.29
CA VAL A 280 12.72 -8.74 5.33
C VAL A 280 13.09 -8.26 3.92
N ILE A 281 13.67 -7.07 3.84
CA ILE A 281 14.32 -6.55 2.62
C ILE A 281 15.82 -6.59 2.84
N LEU A 282 16.49 -7.57 2.25
CA LEU A 282 17.95 -7.69 2.28
C LEU A 282 18.54 -6.83 1.17
N ILE A 283 19.38 -5.85 1.53
CA ILE A 283 20.11 -4.99 0.59
C ILE A 283 21.61 -5.24 0.76
N THR A 284 22.26 -5.78 -0.27
CA THR A 284 23.69 -6.13 -0.24
C THR A 284 24.36 -5.95 -1.60
N ASP A 285 25.67 -5.74 -1.61
CA ASP A 285 26.46 -5.67 -2.84
C ASP A 285 27.37 -6.87 -3.08
N GLY A 286 27.32 -7.88 -2.21
CA GLY A 286 28.28 -8.97 -2.16
C GLY A 286 27.63 -10.32 -1.86
N ASN A 287 28.30 -11.38 -2.29
CA ASN A 287 28.01 -12.71 -1.76
C ASN A 287 28.47 -12.76 -0.30
N GLU A 288 27.74 -13.51 0.51
CA GLU A 288 28.21 -13.87 1.86
C GLU A 288 29.61 -14.45 1.79
N ASN A 289 30.52 -13.94 2.64
CA ASN A 289 31.89 -14.44 2.69
C ASN A 289 31.88 -15.93 3.05
N SER A 290 32.68 -16.73 2.35
CA SER A 290 32.75 -18.19 2.56
C SER A 290 33.09 -18.57 4.01
N GLU A 291 33.86 -17.74 4.68
CA GLU A 291 34.29 -17.84 6.06
C GLU A 291 33.11 -17.67 7.04
N CYS A 292 32.05 -16.99 6.61
CA CYS A 292 30.85 -16.76 7.41
C CYS A 292 29.81 -17.89 7.28
N GLN A 293 29.95 -18.78 6.29
CA GLN A 293 28.98 -19.82 5.96
C GLN A 293 29.09 -21.10 6.83
N GLY A 294 29.59 -20.97 8.06
CA GLY A 294 29.95 -22.11 8.91
C GLY A 294 28.75 -22.93 9.42
N SER A 295 27.91 -22.31 10.26
CA SER A 295 26.73 -22.96 10.86
C SER A 295 25.42 -22.63 10.15
N THR A 296 25.40 -21.56 9.38
CA THR A 296 24.27 -21.12 8.56
C THR A 296 24.79 -20.35 7.35
N ASN A 297 23.91 -20.07 6.40
CA ASN A 297 24.18 -19.24 5.23
C ASN A 297 22.90 -18.51 4.80
N GLY A 298 23.00 -17.58 3.86
CA GLY A 298 21.87 -16.79 3.36
C GLY A 298 20.62 -17.62 3.04
N PRO A 299 20.69 -18.62 2.13
CA PRO A 299 19.53 -19.43 1.77
C PRO A 299 18.95 -20.22 2.94
N LYS A 300 19.80 -20.85 3.78
CA LYS A 300 19.33 -21.59 4.95
C LYS A 300 18.60 -20.67 5.93
N ALA A 301 19.18 -19.51 6.24
CA ALA A 301 18.59 -18.57 7.19
C ALA A 301 17.28 -17.94 6.65
N ALA A 302 17.21 -17.63 5.36
CA ALA A 302 15.97 -17.19 4.72
C ALA A 302 14.88 -18.27 4.74
N GLY A 303 15.28 -19.53 4.51
CA GLY A 303 14.39 -20.69 4.66
C GLY A 303 13.91 -20.90 6.09
N ASP A 304 14.79 -20.72 7.08
CA ASP A 304 14.42 -20.79 8.49
C ASP A 304 13.46 -19.66 8.88
N LEU A 305 13.64 -18.44 8.37
CA LEU A 305 12.73 -17.30 8.56
C LEU A 305 11.34 -17.58 7.96
N PHE A 306 11.30 -18.12 6.74
CA PHE A 306 10.06 -18.45 6.05
C PHE A 306 9.33 -19.66 6.66
N GLY A 307 10.09 -20.64 7.17
CA GLY A 307 9.57 -21.88 7.73
C GLY A 307 9.06 -21.81 9.18
N GLN A 308 9.04 -20.64 9.80
CA GLN A 308 8.52 -20.45 11.14
C GLN A 308 6.99 -20.59 11.18
N ALA A 309 6.42 -20.69 12.38
CA ALA A 309 4.96 -20.70 12.55
C ALA A 309 4.29 -19.45 11.97
N ILE A 310 4.98 -18.30 12.05
CA ILE A 310 4.62 -17.05 11.37
C ILE A 310 5.69 -16.80 10.30
N PRO A 311 5.39 -17.08 9.02
CA PRO A 311 6.36 -16.95 7.93
C PRO A 311 6.86 -15.52 7.76
N VAL A 312 8.18 -15.36 7.60
CA VAL A 312 8.81 -14.09 7.22
C VAL A 312 9.36 -14.20 5.80
N LYS A 313 8.79 -13.46 4.85
CA LYS A 313 9.26 -13.44 3.46
C LYS A 313 10.59 -12.69 3.35
N THR A 314 11.52 -13.15 2.52
CA THR A 314 12.79 -12.45 2.29
C THR A 314 12.89 -11.96 0.85
N TYR A 315 12.95 -10.64 0.65
CA TYR A 315 13.22 -9.99 -0.62
C TYR A 315 14.69 -9.63 -0.69
N ALA A 316 15.42 -10.15 -1.68
CA ALA A 316 16.85 -9.90 -1.82
C ALA A 316 17.11 -8.88 -2.93
N VAL A 317 17.92 -7.86 -2.62
CA VAL A 317 18.27 -6.74 -3.50
C VAL A 317 19.80 -6.66 -3.60
N GLY A 318 20.32 -6.79 -4.82
CA GLY A 318 21.74 -6.84 -5.12
C GLY A 318 22.23 -5.68 -5.98
N PHE A 319 23.37 -5.06 -5.62
CA PHE A 319 23.98 -3.98 -6.43
C PHE A 319 24.77 -4.46 -7.66
N SER A 320 24.93 -5.76 -7.89
CA SER A 320 25.66 -6.25 -9.07
C SER A 320 25.15 -7.58 -9.59
N ASP A 321 25.16 -7.74 -10.92
CA ASP A 321 24.78 -8.98 -11.62
C ASP A 321 25.52 -10.22 -11.12
N LYS A 322 26.75 -10.05 -10.62
CA LYS A 322 27.59 -11.14 -10.10
C LYS A 322 27.04 -11.73 -8.79
N VAL A 323 26.22 -10.97 -8.08
CA VAL A 323 25.66 -11.31 -6.76
C VAL A 323 24.21 -11.78 -6.88
N ILE A 324 23.50 -11.37 -7.94
CA ILE A 324 22.14 -11.82 -8.24
C ILE A 324 22.00 -13.35 -8.25
N GLY A 325 23.01 -14.08 -8.72
CA GLY A 325 23.00 -15.55 -8.74
C GLY A 325 22.88 -16.19 -7.35
N SER A 326 23.58 -15.66 -6.34
CA SER A 326 23.50 -16.20 -4.96
C SER A 326 22.25 -15.68 -4.23
N LEU A 327 21.84 -14.44 -4.51
CA LEU A 327 20.63 -13.85 -3.95
C LEU A 327 19.36 -14.52 -4.46
N ALA A 328 19.41 -15.15 -5.64
CA ALA A 328 18.28 -15.94 -6.13
C ALA A 328 17.97 -17.13 -5.21
N GLU A 329 18.99 -17.81 -4.68
CA GLU A 329 18.80 -18.89 -3.73
C GLU A 329 18.23 -18.37 -2.40
N VAL A 330 18.66 -17.19 -1.95
CA VAL A 330 18.12 -16.52 -0.76
C VAL A 330 16.65 -16.15 -0.94
N ALA A 331 16.30 -15.49 -2.05
CA ALA A 331 14.93 -15.11 -2.38
C ALA A 331 14.01 -16.33 -2.54
N ALA A 332 14.50 -17.39 -3.20
CA ALA A 332 13.74 -18.63 -3.37
C ALA A 332 13.49 -19.34 -2.03
N ALA A 333 14.51 -19.49 -1.19
CA ALA A 333 14.35 -20.07 0.14
C ALA A 333 13.45 -19.22 1.05
N GLY A 334 13.52 -17.90 0.91
CA GLY A 334 12.70 -16.92 1.63
C GLY A 334 11.32 -16.65 1.04
N GLY A 335 10.87 -17.43 0.05
CA GLY A 335 9.48 -17.38 -0.46
C GLY A 335 9.14 -16.27 -1.46
N THR A 336 10.13 -15.56 -2.04
CA THR A 336 9.92 -14.48 -3.03
C THR A 336 10.46 -14.81 -4.43
N ALA A 337 11.20 -15.92 -4.56
CA ALA A 337 11.68 -16.56 -5.80
C ALA A 337 12.69 -15.77 -6.65
N VAL A 338 12.55 -14.46 -6.81
CA VAL A 338 13.36 -13.64 -7.72
C VAL A 338 14.05 -12.52 -6.95
N PRO A 339 15.38 -12.39 -7.06
CA PRO A 339 16.12 -11.27 -6.50
C PRO A 339 15.98 -10.04 -7.40
N TYR A 340 16.11 -8.87 -6.80
CA TYR A 340 16.09 -7.60 -7.50
C TYR A 340 17.51 -7.12 -7.77
N ASN A 341 17.70 -6.52 -8.94
CA ASN A 341 18.94 -5.87 -9.32
C ASN A 341 18.82 -4.37 -9.14
N ALA A 342 19.81 -3.80 -8.46
CA ALA A 342 19.88 -2.42 -8.04
C ALA A 342 21.24 -1.83 -8.44
N SER A 343 21.64 -2.04 -9.70
CA SER A 343 22.94 -1.61 -10.23
C SER A 343 23.13 -0.10 -10.28
N ASP A 344 22.05 0.65 -10.11
CA ASP A 344 21.99 2.12 -10.13
C ASP A 344 20.87 2.62 -9.22
N PRO A 345 20.82 3.93 -8.90
CA PRO A 345 19.81 4.46 -7.98
C PRO A 345 18.36 4.27 -8.45
N GLN A 346 18.11 4.32 -9.76
CA GLN A 346 16.75 4.19 -10.29
C GLN A 346 16.27 2.74 -10.17
N SER A 347 17.09 1.77 -10.60
CA SER A 347 16.74 0.35 -10.46
C SER A 347 16.57 -0.07 -9.00
N LEU A 348 17.34 0.50 -8.08
CA LEU A 348 17.13 0.29 -6.65
C LEU A 348 15.79 0.84 -6.17
N GLN A 349 15.43 2.07 -6.56
CA GLN A 349 14.15 2.66 -6.19
C GLN A 349 12.97 1.85 -6.73
N GLU A 350 13.03 1.45 -8.00
CA GLU A 350 12.00 0.64 -8.64
C GLU A 350 11.86 -0.72 -7.96
N ALA A 351 12.98 -1.35 -7.60
CA ALA A 351 12.99 -2.60 -6.84
C ALA A 351 12.31 -2.43 -5.47
N LEU A 352 12.71 -1.42 -4.69
CA LEU A 352 12.14 -1.18 -3.37
C LEU A 352 10.66 -0.82 -3.43
N ASN A 353 10.23 -0.04 -4.43
CA ASN A 353 8.82 0.28 -4.66
C ASN A 353 8.02 -0.95 -5.05
N SER A 354 8.55 -1.82 -5.91
CA SER A 354 7.92 -3.09 -6.25
C SER A 354 7.79 -4.00 -5.04
N ILE A 355 8.82 -4.08 -4.20
CA ILE A 355 8.77 -4.86 -2.96
C ILE A 355 7.73 -4.30 -2.00
N ALA A 356 7.72 -2.99 -1.76
CA ALA A 356 6.74 -2.35 -0.89
C ALA A 356 5.31 -2.56 -1.39
N ALA A 357 5.05 -2.45 -2.69
CA ALA A 357 3.74 -2.75 -3.27
C ALA A 357 3.35 -4.22 -3.10
N ASN A 358 4.30 -5.16 -3.25
CA ASN A 358 4.05 -6.58 -3.03
C ASN A 358 3.78 -6.91 -1.55
N VAL A 359 4.37 -6.15 -0.63
CA VAL A 359 4.22 -6.35 0.81
C VAL A 359 3.00 -5.61 1.37
N ALA A 360 2.56 -4.53 0.73
CA ALA A 360 1.40 -3.75 1.12
C ALA A 360 0.18 -4.64 1.40
N SER A 361 -0.49 -4.36 2.51
CA SER A 361 -1.58 -5.19 3.01
C SER A 361 -2.84 -5.05 2.14
N CYS A 362 -3.50 -6.18 1.91
CA CYS A 362 -4.86 -6.27 1.37
C CYS A 362 -5.84 -6.69 2.47
N ASP A 363 -5.44 -6.52 3.73
CA ASP A 363 -6.17 -6.93 4.90
C ASP A 363 -6.62 -5.69 5.68
N PHE A 364 -7.91 -5.58 5.90
CA PHE A 364 -8.55 -4.47 6.59
C PHE A 364 -9.41 -5.00 7.73
N VAL A 365 -9.22 -4.45 8.92
CA VAL A 365 -9.98 -4.85 10.10
C VAL A 365 -11.22 -3.99 10.22
N LEU A 366 -12.39 -4.62 10.42
CA LEU A 366 -13.65 -3.95 10.69
C LEU A 366 -13.69 -3.44 12.13
N GLU A 367 -14.20 -2.22 12.33
CA GLU A 367 -14.44 -1.66 13.66
C GLU A 367 -15.72 -2.19 14.32
N GLY A 368 -15.92 -3.52 14.35
CA GLY A 368 -17.12 -4.13 14.91
C GLY A 368 -17.40 -5.50 14.29
N ASP A 369 -18.29 -6.27 14.95
CA ASP A 369 -18.74 -7.57 14.46
C ASP A 369 -20.00 -7.38 13.62
N PRO A 370 -19.98 -7.73 12.32
CA PRO A 370 -21.17 -7.75 11.49
C PRO A 370 -22.23 -8.66 12.11
N PRO A 371 -23.48 -8.18 12.29
CA PRO A 371 -24.57 -9.00 12.81
C PRO A 371 -24.82 -10.28 12.01
N ASP A 372 -24.57 -10.21 10.70
CA ASP A 372 -24.56 -11.35 9.79
C ASP A 372 -23.35 -11.26 8.83
N PRO A 373 -22.39 -12.21 8.87
CA PRO A 373 -21.27 -12.27 7.95
C PRO A 373 -21.65 -12.47 6.48
N ASP A 374 -22.83 -13.03 6.20
CA ASP A 374 -23.31 -13.26 4.84
C ASP A 374 -23.89 -11.98 4.20
N ASP A 375 -24.17 -10.95 5.00
CA ASP A 375 -24.72 -9.66 4.56
C ASP A 375 -23.65 -8.55 4.57
N ILE A 376 -22.40 -8.87 4.26
CA ILE A 376 -21.32 -7.88 4.09
C ILE A 376 -21.20 -7.52 2.61
N PHE A 377 -21.09 -6.22 2.31
CA PHE A 377 -20.94 -5.68 0.98
C PHE A 377 -19.82 -4.66 0.95
N VAL A 378 -19.03 -4.69 -0.12
CA VAL A 378 -17.82 -3.89 -0.25
C VAL A 378 -17.89 -3.06 -1.52
N PHE A 379 -17.54 -1.78 -1.43
CA PHE A 379 -17.57 -0.84 -2.55
C PHE A 379 -16.23 -0.12 -2.66
N PHE A 380 -15.80 0.10 -3.90
CA PHE A 380 -14.65 0.96 -4.21
C PHE A 380 -15.17 2.21 -4.91
N ASP A 381 -14.73 3.38 -4.46
CA ASP A 381 -15.03 4.68 -5.07
C ASP A 381 -16.53 4.90 -5.36
N ASP A 382 -17.39 4.50 -4.42
CA ASP A 382 -18.85 4.54 -4.55
C ASP A 382 -19.43 3.80 -5.77
N ASP A 383 -18.72 2.86 -6.41
CA ASP A 383 -19.26 2.10 -7.54
C ASP A 383 -20.37 1.15 -7.05
N PRO A 384 -21.64 1.35 -7.43
CA PRO A 384 -22.77 0.54 -6.95
C PRO A 384 -22.70 -0.93 -7.39
N LYS A 385 -21.79 -1.30 -8.31
CA LYS A 385 -21.56 -2.71 -8.63
C LYS A 385 -20.95 -3.50 -7.46
N GLY A 386 -20.23 -2.82 -6.57
CA GLY A 386 -19.49 -3.44 -5.48
C GLY A 386 -18.35 -4.36 -5.95
N VAL A 387 -17.54 -4.79 -4.99
CA VAL A 387 -16.53 -5.82 -5.17
C VAL A 387 -17.17 -7.16 -4.81
N PRO A 388 -17.06 -8.20 -5.66
CA PRO A 388 -17.69 -9.49 -5.37
C PRO A 388 -17.02 -10.21 -4.19
N TYR A 389 -17.82 -10.96 -3.41
CA TYR A 389 -17.30 -11.94 -2.47
C TYR A 389 -16.72 -13.13 -3.25
N ASP A 390 -15.40 -13.15 -3.42
CA ASP A 390 -14.69 -14.14 -4.23
C ASP A 390 -13.29 -14.38 -3.64
N PRO A 391 -12.92 -15.63 -3.28
CA PRO A 391 -11.61 -15.97 -2.71
C PRO A 391 -10.45 -15.94 -3.71
N VAL A 392 -10.70 -15.65 -4.98
CA VAL A 392 -9.71 -15.56 -6.06
C VAL A 392 -9.59 -14.13 -6.59
N ASP A 393 -10.71 -13.46 -6.86
CA ASP A 393 -10.75 -12.13 -7.48
C ASP A 393 -11.90 -11.26 -6.93
N GLY A 394 -11.72 -10.79 -5.70
CA GLY A 394 -12.76 -10.11 -4.94
C GLY A 394 -12.33 -9.90 -3.49
N TRP A 395 -13.20 -10.24 -2.54
CA TRP A 395 -12.86 -10.24 -1.11
C TRP A 395 -13.44 -11.45 -0.38
N THR A 396 -12.89 -11.73 0.81
CA THR A 396 -13.41 -12.68 1.78
C THR A 396 -13.36 -12.09 3.18
N TYR A 397 -14.16 -12.62 4.11
CA TYR A 397 -14.17 -12.18 5.52
C TYR A 397 -13.79 -13.32 6.46
N ASP A 398 -12.89 -13.02 7.41
CA ASP A 398 -12.54 -13.89 8.53
C ASP A 398 -13.21 -13.39 9.82
N PRO A 399 -14.22 -14.11 10.37
CA PRO A 399 -14.91 -13.70 11.58
C PRO A 399 -14.07 -13.84 12.85
N ASP A 400 -13.03 -14.69 12.87
CA ASP A 400 -12.19 -14.85 14.06
C ASP A 400 -11.31 -13.61 14.30
N THR A 401 -10.91 -12.95 13.21
CA THR A 401 -10.02 -11.79 13.22
C THR A 401 -10.72 -10.48 12.82
N GLN A 402 -12.01 -10.54 12.44
CA GLN A 402 -12.79 -9.42 11.90
C GLN A 402 -12.11 -8.75 10.70
N THR A 403 -11.47 -9.54 9.86
CA THR A 403 -10.62 -9.05 8.77
C THR A 403 -11.26 -9.33 7.41
N ILE A 404 -11.34 -8.30 6.57
CA ILE A 404 -11.63 -8.43 5.15
C ILE A 404 -10.31 -8.57 4.41
N HIS A 405 -10.19 -9.66 3.66
CA HIS A 405 -9.05 -9.98 2.81
C HIS A 405 -9.44 -9.75 1.36
N PHE A 406 -8.75 -8.85 0.66
CA PHE A 406 -8.92 -8.62 -0.78
C PHE A 406 -8.01 -9.54 -1.59
N HIS A 407 -8.54 -10.04 -2.71
CA HIS A 407 -7.87 -10.96 -3.63
C HIS A 407 -7.79 -10.38 -5.04
N GLY A 408 -6.93 -10.94 -5.88
CA GLY A 408 -6.86 -10.64 -7.30
C GLY A 408 -6.74 -9.15 -7.64
N ALA A 409 -7.52 -8.71 -8.63
CA ALA A 409 -7.52 -7.35 -9.14
C ALA A 409 -7.96 -6.32 -8.08
N ALA A 410 -8.84 -6.71 -7.16
CA ALA A 410 -9.29 -5.81 -6.08
C ALA A 410 -8.14 -5.45 -5.14
N CYS A 411 -7.34 -6.43 -4.75
CA CYS A 411 -6.12 -6.22 -3.95
C CYS A 411 -5.09 -5.36 -4.69
N GLU A 412 -4.88 -5.59 -5.99
CA GLU A 412 -3.93 -4.80 -6.78
C GLU A 412 -4.39 -3.34 -6.97
N ALA A 413 -5.71 -3.10 -7.09
CA ALA A 413 -6.27 -1.75 -7.14
C ALA A 413 -6.01 -0.97 -5.83
N LEU A 414 -6.19 -1.64 -4.68
CA LEU A 414 -5.88 -1.06 -3.36
C LEU A 414 -4.39 -0.78 -3.19
N LYS A 415 -3.52 -1.72 -3.56
CA LYS A 415 -2.05 -1.57 -3.44
C LYS A 415 -1.48 -0.48 -4.32
N SER A 416 -2.07 -0.28 -5.50
CA SER A 416 -1.62 0.74 -6.46
C SER A 416 -2.20 2.13 -6.23
N GLY A 417 -3.07 2.28 -5.21
CA GLY A 417 -3.74 3.54 -4.91
C GLY A 417 -4.74 3.98 -5.98
N GLN A 418 -5.29 3.02 -6.75
CA GLN A 418 -6.36 3.30 -7.71
C GLN A 418 -7.70 3.52 -7.01
N VAL A 419 -7.88 2.89 -5.85
CA VAL A 419 -9.03 3.07 -4.97
C VAL A 419 -8.77 4.25 -4.06
N ALA A 420 -9.58 5.30 -4.19
CA ALA A 420 -9.54 6.48 -3.34
C ALA A 420 -10.42 6.30 -2.09
N ASP A 421 -11.52 5.56 -2.23
CA ASP A 421 -12.47 5.29 -1.15
C ASP A 421 -12.88 3.82 -1.08
N LEU A 422 -13.04 3.33 0.14
CA LEU A 422 -13.38 1.94 0.43
C LEU A 422 -14.47 1.89 1.50
N ASP A 423 -15.66 1.48 1.08
CA ASP A 423 -16.81 1.32 1.97
C ASP A 423 -17.13 -0.14 2.21
N VAL A 424 -17.48 -0.43 3.47
CA VAL A 424 -18.04 -1.71 3.85
C VAL A 424 -19.34 -1.46 4.58
N VAL A 425 -20.40 -2.04 4.02
CA VAL A 425 -21.77 -1.92 4.50
C VAL A 425 -22.29 -3.31 4.82
N TYR A 426 -23.11 -3.43 5.87
CA TYR A 426 -23.79 -4.68 6.16
C TYR A 426 -25.22 -4.52 6.66
N GLY A 427 -26.01 -5.58 6.50
CA GLY A 427 -27.40 -5.68 7.00
C GLY A 427 -28.50 -5.21 6.05
N CYS A 428 -28.25 -5.18 4.73
CA CYS A 428 -29.23 -4.78 3.70
C CYS A 428 -29.18 -5.71 2.47
N PRO A 429 -30.32 -6.15 1.90
CA PRO A 429 -30.36 -6.96 0.67
C PRO A 429 -29.85 -6.24 -0.60
N ALA A 430 -29.78 -4.91 -0.58
CA ALA A 430 -29.23 -4.08 -1.66
C ALA A 430 -28.63 -2.77 -1.07
N PRO A 431 -27.35 -2.77 -0.68
CA PRO A 431 -26.72 -1.59 -0.09
C PRO A 431 -26.35 -0.54 -1.14
N ILE A 432 -26.27 0.71 -0.68
CA ILE A 432 -25.82 1.87 -1.46
C ILE A 432 -24.53 2.37 -0.79
N PRO A 433 -23.45 2.66 -1.54
CA PRO A 433 -22.27 3.33 -0.98
C PRO A 433 -22.62 4.73 -0.45
N GLY A 434 -21.90 5.22 0.56
CA GLY A 434 -22.37 6.28 1.48
C GLY A 434 -21.52 7.54 1.53
#